data_AF-A0A9P7NF29-F1
#
_entry.id   AF-A0A9P7NF29-F1
#
_cell.length_a   1.000
_cell.length_b   1.000
_cell.length_c   1.000
_cell.angle_alpha   90.00
_cell.angle_beta   90.00
_cell.angle_gamma   90.00
#
_symmetry.space_group_name_H-M   'P 1'
#
loop_
_entity.id
_entity.type
_entity.pdbx_description
1 polymer ?
#
loop_
_entity_poly.entity_id
_entity_poly.type
_entity_poly.pdbx_seq_one_letter_code
_entity_poly.pdbx_strand_id
1 'polypeptide(L)'
;MRKHKSNGPGKGGKDGAKTPPFPARQMFVLACCRICEPIAFMSIFPYIYYMIKDFNITDDPSKISVYAGMVTSAFTLAEFATGVMWGRLSDKIGRKPVLLFGLLGTAVSVLVFGFAPSLPVALFARALGGLLNGNIGVLQTTVAELVTVKEQQPRAYTIMPMVWCIGSIIGPMIGGALARPCISYPDLFPRGTIWDRYPYLLPNLFSAITVLFGVIVGFLFLEETHASKKQQRDAGRELGERILCLIHNVPICRSLGRNVEKESLLTHNRPTGCDTATGSTCDSDMSETEETLPAYQSCETSPRMTPRRALASVMPVAVPEPSEMKSEEKMVIFTKPVIMNIMSYGILAFHTMTFDQLFPVFLSMGEPEGGRRVELPFKFVDGFGLDTKTIGAIMSVQGLYSLFSNFMIVAPVTRRLGSLRLFRLLAFTYFALYLVTPYVVLLPHDLRMPAIYMLVVWKCTYATMAYPNNAILLANSAPSKEVLGTINGIAASTASLCRALGPTISGLLFSLGLQTGYSGLAWWFSGLVAIVGAYLSSQISEGGPRIIEAEDVVSLLDEPLLNDDEHEDAV
;
A
#
# COMPACT_ATOMS: atom_id res chain seq x y z
N MET A 1 -8.64 -51.29 57.56
CA MET A 1 -7.85 -50.18 56.98
C MET A 1 -8.24 -49.99 55.52
N ARG A 2 -9.02 -48.97 55.16
CA ARG A 2 -9.00 -48.37 53.81
C ARG A 2 -9.70 -47.01 53.82
N LYS A 3 -8.97 -46.03 53.29
CA LYS A 3 -9.12 -44.58 53.46
C LYS A 3 -10.23 -43.98 52.59
N HIS A 4 -10.88 -42.97 53.16
CA HIS A 4 -11.59 -41.90 52.46
C HIS A 4 -10.74 -41.28 51.33
N LYS A 5 -11.33 -41.09 50.14
CA LYS A 5 -10.83 -40.18 49.09
C LYS A 5 -11.70 -38.93 49.09
N SER A 6 -11.08 -37.77 49.31
CA SER A 6 -11.69 -36.45 49.23
C SER A 6 -11.86 -36.02 47.76
N ASN A 7 -12.99 -35.39 47.47
CA ASN A 7 -13.25 -34.67 46.22
C ASN A 7 -12.31 -33.45 46.11
N GLY A 8 -11.56 -33.36 45.00
CA GLY A 8 -10.87 -32.15 44.58
C GLY A 8 -11.79 -31.23 43.76
N PRO A 9 -11.56 -29.91 43.77
CA PRO A 9 -12.43 -28.94 43.10
C PRO A 9 -12.27 -29.00 41.58
N GLY A 10 -13.37 -28.70 40.88
CA GLY A 10 -13.49 -28.78 39.43
C GLY A 10 -12.40 -27.99 38.70
N LYS A 11 -11.79 -28.64 37.72
CA LYS A 11 -11.02 -27.97 36.67
C LYS A 11 -11.98 -27.03 35.92
N GLY A 12 -11.90 -25.74 36.22
CA GLY A 12 -12.41 -24.71 35.34
C GLY A 12 -11.72 -24.84 33.99
N GLY A 13 -12.51 -25.12 32.95
CA GLY A 13 -12.04 -25.10 31.57
C GLY A 13 -11.50 -23.71 31.27
N LYS A 14 -10.19 -23.62 31.04
CA LYS A 14 -9.62 -22.51 30.28
C LYS A 14 -10.09 -22.70 28.85
N ASP A 15 -11.18 -22.04 28.47
CA ASP A 15 -11.48 -21.79 27.06
C ASP A 15 -10.35 -20.90 26.52
N GLY A 16 -9.31 -21.55 25.97
CA GLY A 16 -8.28 -20.85 25.22
C GLY A 16 -8.93 -20.15 24.05
N ALA A 17 -8.98 -18.81 24.10
CA ALA A 17 -9.52 -18.00 23.03
C ALA A 17 -8.75 -18.31 21.73
N LYS A 18 -9.36 -19.11 20.84
CA LYS A 18 -8.80 -19.44 19.53
C LYS A 18 -8.60 -18.12 18.78
N THR A 19 -7.36 -17.86 18.35
CA THR A 19 -7.03 -16.69 17.55
C THR A 19 -7.90 -16.66 16.28
N PRO A 20 -8.46 -15.50 15.91
CA PRO A 20 -9.36 -15.44 14.78
C PRO A 20 -8.62 -15.78 13.46
N PRO A 21 -9.29 -16.48 12.53
CA PRO A 21 -8.67 -16.93 11.30
C PRO A 21 -8.31 -15.76 10.38
N PHE A 22 -7.25 -15.94 9.59
CA PHE A 22 -6.82 -14.94 8.62
C PHE A 22 -7.93 -14.66 7.58
N PRO A 23 -8.27 -13.39 7.28
CA PRO A 23 -9.36 -13.02 6.38
C PRO A 23 -8.97 -13.21 4.89
N ALA A 24 -8.62 -14.43 4.49
CA ALA A 24 -8.09 -14.76 3.17
C ALA A 24 -9.00 -14.32 2.01
N ARG A 25 -10.32 -14.50 2.16
CA ARG A 25 -11.30 -14.12 1.14
C ARG A 25 -11.31 -12.61 0.88
N GLN A 26 -11.36 -11.79 1.94
CA GLN A 26 -11.35 -10.32 1.78
C GLN A 26 -10.00 -9.82 1.27
N MET A 27 -8.89 -10.41 1.73
CA MET A 27 -7.56 -10.08 1.22
C MET A 27 -7.41 -10.40 -0.27
N PHE A 28 -7.96 -11.52 -0.73
CA PHE A 28 -7.97 -11.87 -2.16
C PHE A 28 -8.81 -10.90 -2.99
N VAL A 29 -10.03 -10.57 -2.54
CA VAL A 29 -10.87 -9.57 -3.21
C VAL A 29 -10.16 -8.22 -3.31
N LEU A 30 -9.55 -7.78 -2.20
CA LEU A 30 -8.80 -6.53 -2.15
C LEU A 30 -7.59 -6.56 -3.11
N ALA A 31 -6.89 -7.68 -3.19
CA ALA A 31 -5.80 -7.87 -4.15
C ALA A 31 -6.29 -7.79 -5.61
N CYS A 32 -7.43 -8.41 -5.95
CA CYS A 32 -8.05 -8.31 -7.28
C CYS A 32 -8.48 -6.87 -7.62
N CYS A 33 -9.01 -6.12 -6.66
CA CYS A 33 -9.33 -4.71 -6.88
C CYS A 33 -8.05 -3.91 -7.15
N ARG A 34 -6.99 -4.20 -6.38
CA ARG A 34 -5.75 -3.44 -6.42
C ARG A 34 -4.89 -3.71 -7.65
N ILE A 35 -4.86 -4.94 -8.16
CA ILE A 35 -3.96 -5.37 -9.25
C ILE A 35 -4.14 -4.58 -10.53
N CYS A 36 -5.34 -4.04 -10.75
CA CYS A 36 -5.68 -3.30 -11.95
C CYS A 36 -4.88 -1.99 -12.09
N GLU A 37 -4.59 -1.34 -10.97
CA GLU A 37 -3.93 -0.03 -10.97
C GLU A 37 -2.42 -0.12 -11.27
N PRO A 38 -1.62 -1.06 -10.71
CA PRO A 38 -0.24 -1.27 -11.13
C PRO A 38 -0.13 -1.72 -12.58
N ILE A 39 -1.08 -2.50 -13.10
CA ILE A 39 -1.15 -2.84 -14.54
C ILE A 39 -1.26 -1.56 -15.37
N ALA A 40 -2.24 -0.71 -15.06
CA ALA A 40 -2.45 0.55 -15.76
C ALA A 40 -1.23 1.48 -15.65
N PHE A 41 -0.68 1.64 -14.44
CA PHE A 41 0.48 2.49 -14.17
C PHE A 41 1.75 2.03 -14.89
N MET A 42 2.02 0.73 -14.93
CA MET A 42 3.22 0.18 -15.56
C MET A 42 3.11 0.07 -17.09
N SER A 43 1.90 0.06 -17.64
CA SER A 43 1.68 -0.08 -19.08
C SER A 43 2.25 1.06 -19.93
N ILE A 44 2.43 2.25 -19.35
CA ILE A 44 2.87 3.45 -20.07
C ILE A 44 4.35 3.41 -20.49
N PHE A 45 5.20 2.77 -19.70
CA PHE A 45 6.65 2.89 -19.81
C PHE A 45 7.24 2.38 -21.14
N PRO A 46 6.77 1.26 -21.74
CA PRO A 46 7.30 0.78 -23.01
C PRO A 46 7.03 1.69 -24.21
N TYR A 47 5.99 2.53 -24.15
CA TYR A 47 5.54 3.30 -25.30
C TYR A 47 5.60 4.82 -25.11
N ILE A 48 5.85 5.33 -23.90
CA ILE A 48 5.81 6.76 -23.61
C ILE A 48 6.76 7.58 -24.49
N TYR A 49 7.97 7.07 -24.77
CA TYR A 49 8.91 7.71 -25.67
C TYR A 49 8.31 7.90 -27.08
N TYR A 50 7.74 6.82 -27.62
CA TYR A 50 7.10 6.84 -28.93
C TYR A 50 5.86 7.73 -28.94
N MET A 51 5.08 7.77 -27.86
CA MET A 51 3.89 8.62 -27.77
C MET A 51 4.23 10.09 -27.86
N ILE A 52 5.28 10.52 -27.16
CA ILE A 52 5.78 11.89 -27.26
C ILE A 52 6.36 12.17 -28.64
N LYS A 53 7.07 11.19 -29.24
CA LYS A 53 7.58 11.30 -30.61
C LYS A 53 6.45 11.48 -31.63
N ASP A 54 5.41 10.66 -31.55
CA ASP A 54 4.25 10.68 -32.46
C ASP A 54 3.39 11.95 -32.28
N PHE A 55 3.51 12.68 -31.16
CA PHE A 55 2.90 14.01 -31.00
C PHE A 55 3.56 15.12 -31.81
N ASN A 56 4.77 14.90 -32.36
CA ASN A 56 5.50 15.86 -33.20
C ASN A 56 5.61 17.28 -32.60
N ILE A 57 5.89 17.37 -31.29
CA ILE A 57 5.96 18.65 -30.55
C ILE A 57 7.30 19.37 -30.76
N THR A 58 8.35 18.63 -31.09
CA THR A 58 9.72 19.11 -31.18
C THR A 58 10.46 18.35 -32.27
N ASP A 59 11.24 19.07 -33.08
CA ASP A 59 12.14 18.46 -34.05
C ASP A 59 13.40 17.88 -33.39
N ASP A 60 13.74 18.35 -32.18
CA ASP A 60 14.87 17.85 -31.40
C ASP A 60 14.50 16.56 -30.63
N PRO A 61 15.04 15.38 -31.00
CA PRO A 61 14.74 14.11 -30.34
C PRO A 61 15.22 14.08 -28.87
N SER A 62 16.17 14.94 -28.51
CA SER A 62 16.72 15.03 -27.15
C SER A 62 15.65 15.44 -26.14
N LYS A 63 14.72 16.31 -26.56
CA LYS A 63 13.66 16.83 -25.68
C LYS A 63 12.55 15.82 -25.38
N ILE A 64 12.46 14.73 -26.14
CA ILE A 64 11.46 13.68 -25.95
C ILE A 64 11.54 13.10 -24.52
N SER A 65 12.75 12.91 -23.98
CA SER A 65 12.94 12.40 -22.62
C SER A 65 12.39 13.32 -21.54
N VAL A 66 12.48 14.65 -21.75
CA VAL A 66 11.95 15.66 -20.83
C VAL A 66 10.43 15.54 -20.74
N TYR A 67 9.76 15.53 -21.88
CA TYR A 67 8.31 15.44 -21.94
C TYR A 67 7.79 14.09 -21.44
N ALA A 68 8.48 12.99 -21.77
CA ALA A 68 8.16 11.68 -21.24
C ALA A 68 8.27 11.68 -19.70
N GLY A 69 9.33 12.27 -19.15
CA GLY A 69 9.50 12.48 -17.71
C GLY A 69 8.37 13.28 -17.10
N MET A 70 7.99 14.41 -17.71
CA MET A 70 6.88 15.26 -17.25
C MET A 70 5.54 14.52 -17.20
N VAL A 71 5.21 13.70 -18.21
CA VAL A 71 3.97 12.91 -18.24
C VAL A 71 3.91 11.91 -17.09
N THR A 72 5.04 11.28 -16.78
CA THR A 72 5.14 10.33 -15.67
C THR A 72 5.05 11.06 -14.32
N SER A 73 5.74 12.19 -14.15
CA SER A 73 5.72 13.00 -12.93
C SER A 73 4.36 13.66 -12.65
N ALA A 74 3.59 14.02 -13.68
CA ALA A 74 2.29 14.67 -13.52
C ALA A 74 1.33 13.83 -12.66
N PHE A 75 1.37 12.51 -12.83
CA PHE A 75 0.55 11.58 -12.02
C PHE A 75 1.00 11.55 -10.56
N THR A 76 2.29 11.34 -10.30
CA THR A 76 2.79 11.18 -8.92
C THR A 76 2.78 12.50 -8.14
N LEU A 77 2.94 13.64 -8.83
CA LEU A 77 2.81 14.97 -8.23
C LEU A 77 1.36 15.26 -7.83
N ALA A 78 0.41 14.93 -8.71
CA ALA A 78 -1.01 15.06 -8.41
C ALA A 78 -1.44 14.13 -7.27
N GLU A 79 -0.98 12.86 -7.28
CA GLU A 79 -1.20 11.89 -6.21
C GLU A 79 -0.68 12.40 -4.86
N PHE A 80 0.54 12.95 -4.84
CA PHE A 80 1.13 13.57 -3.64
C PHE A 80 0.26 14.71 -3.10
N ALA A 81 -0.23 15.59 -3.98
CA ALA A 81 -1.02 16.76 -3.58
C ALA A 81 -2.37 16.35 -2.93
N THR A 82 -3.00 15.28 -3.40
CA THR A 82 -4.33 14.84 -2.93
C THR A 82 -4.29 13.67 -1.94
N GLY A 83 -3.16 12.99 -1.75
CA GLY A 83 -3.07 11.77 -0.94
C GLY A 83 -3.60 11.94 0.50
N VAL A 84 -3.22 13.03 1.18
CA VAL A 84 -3.70 13.33 2.54
C VAL A 84 -5.20 13.62 2.56
N MET A 85 -5.72 14.27 1.51
CA MET A 85 -7.15 14.56 1.39
C MET A 85 -7.96 13.27 1.28
N TRP A 86 -7.51 12.31 0.47
CA TRP A 86 -8.17 11.02 0.31
C TRP A 86 -8.13 10.16 1.58
N GLY A 87 -7.02 10.20 2.33
CA GLY A 87 -6.94 9.57 3.65
C GLY A 87 -8.03 10.09 4.60
N ARG A 88 -8.09 11.42 4.78
CA ARG A 88 -9.11 12.08 5.63
C ARG A 88 -10.54 11.85 5.12
N LEU A 89 -10.73 11.81 3.80
CA LEU A 89 -12.03 11.54 3.21
C LEU A 89 -12.48 10.10 3.51
N SER A 90 -11.55 9.14 3.48
CA SER A 90 -11.83 7.75 3.81
C SER A 90 -12.16 7.55 5.28
N ASP A 91 -11.62 8.36 6.19
CA ASP A 91 -12.00 8.35 7.62
C ASP A 91 -13.44 8.88 7.83
N LYS A 92 -13.96 9.72 6.92
CA LYS A 92 -15.31 10.29 7.03
C LYS A 92 -16.37 9.44 6.33
N ILE A 93 -16.07 8.98 5.11
CA ILE A 93 -17.04 8.34 4.23
C ILE A 93 -16.94 6.80 4.30
N GLY A 94 -15.79 6.25 4.68
CA GLY A 94 -15.50 4.82 4.67
C GLY A 94 -14.37 4.46 3.70
N ARG A 95 -13.75 3.28 3.88
CA ARG A 95 -12.63 2.81 3.05
C ARG A 95 -13.12 2.34 1.68
N LYS A 96 -14.17 1.52 1.65
CA LYS A 96 -14.72 0.92 0.43
C LYS A 96 -15.11 1.97 -0.63
N PRO A 97 -15.96 2.99 -0.33
CA PRO A 97 -16.38 3.95 -1.34
C PRO A 97 -15.20 4.75 -1.90
N VAL A 98 -14.25 5.15 -1.04
CA VAL A 98 -13.08 5.91 -1.49
C VAL A 98 -12.18 5.09 -2.42
N LEU A 99 -11.93 3.82 -2.10
CA LEU A 99 -11.16 2.93 -2.99
C LEU A 99 -11.83 2.77 -4.37
N LEU A 100 -13.15 2.58 -4.39
CA LEU A 100 -13.90 2.41 -5.65
C LEU A 100 -13.92 3.69 -6.48
N PHE A 101 -14.11 4.86 -5.86
CA PHE A 101 -14.03 6.14 -6.56
C PHE A 101 -12.64 6.39 -7.15
N GLY A 102 -11.57 6.03 -6.42
CA GLY A 102 -10.22 6.19 -6.94
C GLY A 102 -9.90 5.27 -8.11
N LEU A 103 -10.39 4.03 -8.08
CA LEU A 103 -10.30 3.11 -9.22
C LEU A 103 -11.12 3.62 -10.42
N LEU A 104 -12.33 4.13 -10.21
CA LEU A 104 -13.14 4.71 -11.28
C LEU A 104 -12.46 5.94 -11.91
N GLY A 105 -11.89 6.81 -11.08
CA GLY A 105 -11.10 7.95 -11.55
C GLY A 105 -9.88 7.53 -12.36
N THR A 106 -9.22 6.44 -11.96
CA THR A 106 -8.13 5.83 -12.73
C THR A 106 -8.62 5.33 -14.09
N ALA A 107 -9.78 4.65 -14.15
CA ALA A 107 -10.36 4.18 -15.41
C ALA A 107 -10.66 5.34 -16.37
N VAL A 108 -11.24 6.43 -15.88
CA VAL A 108 -11.49 7.64 -16.68
C VAL A 108 -10.17 8.25 -17.16
N SER A 109 -9.17 8.37 -16.29
CA SER A 109 -7.86 8.93 -16.63
C SER A 109 -7.19 8.16 -17.76
N VAL A 110 -7.13 6.82 -17.70
CA VAL A 110 -6.46 6.03 -18.75
C VAL A 110 -7.21 6.10 -20.07
N LEU A 111 -8.55 6.19 -20.06
CA LEU A 111 -9.32 6.41 -21.29
C LEU A 111 -9.00 7.76 -21.93
N VAL A 112 -9.01 8.85 -21.14
CA VAL A 112 -8.63 10.18 -21.64
C VAL A 112 -7.19 10.19 -22.16
N PHE A 113 -6.28 9.47 -21.50
CA PHE A 113 -4.88 9.32 -21.94
C PHE A 113 -4.76 8.55 -23.27
N GLY A 114 -5.53 7.48 -23.45
CA GLY A 114 -5.57 6.72 -24.71
C GLY A 114 -6.10 7.52 -25.90
N PHE A 115 -7.00 8.48 -25.65
CA PHE A 115 -7.52 9.41 -26.65
C PHE A 115 -6.72 10.72 -26.76
N ALA A 116 -5.57 10.84 -26.11
CA ALA A 116 -4.81 12.07 -26.11
C ALA A 116 -4.24 12.37 -27.52
N PRO A 117 -4.60 13.49 -28.16
CA PRO A 117 -4.02 13.90 -29.44
C PRO A 117 -2.73 14.72 -29.29
N SER A 118 -2.40 15.15 -28.06
CA SER A 118 -1.28 16.06 -27.79
C SER A 118 -0.80 15.94 -26.34
N LEU A 119 0.42 16.44 -26.08
CA LEU A 119 1.04 16.41 -24.76
C LEU A 119 0.21 17.09 -23.65
N PRO A 120 -0.43 18.27 -23.84
CA PRO A 120 -1.24 18.87 -22.79
C PRO A 120 -2.41 17.98 -22.35
N VAL A 121 -3.06 17.29 -23.29
CA VAL A 121 -4.14 16.33 -22.97
C VAL A 121 -3.57 15.12 -22.23
N ALA A 122 -2.42 14.61 -22.65
CA ALA A 122 -1.72 13.53 -21.98
C ALA A 122 -1.34 13.90 -20.53
N LEU A 123 -0.79 15.10 -20.31
CA LEU A 123 -0.46 15.63 -18.99
C LEU A 123 -1.70 15.79 -18.12
N PHE A 124 -2.77 16.38 -18.67
CA PHE A 124 -4.04 16.54 -17.97
C PHE A 124 -4.62 15.19 -17.57
N ALA A 125 -4.63 14.20 -18.47
CA ALA A 125 -5.13 12.87 -18.19
C ALA A 125 -4.34 12.19 -17.07
N ARG A 126 -3.01 12.33 -17.04
CA ARG A 126 -2.15 11.79 -15.98
C ARG A 126 -2.34 12.51 -14.65
N ALA A 127 -2.43 13.84 -14.67
CA ALA A 127 -2.71 14.63 -13.47
C ALA A 127 -4.09 14.26 -12.90
N LEU A 128 -5.12 14.13 -13.74
CA LEU A 128 -6.46 13.68 -13.34
C LEU A 128 -6.40 12.29 -12.68
N GLY A 129 -5.63 11.36 -13.25
CA GLY A 129 -5.41 10.05 -12.68
C GLY A 129 -4.78 10.10 -11.29
N GLY A 130 -3.77 10.96 -11.09
CA GLY A 130 -3.15 11.14 -9.77
C GLY A 130 -4.08 11.82 -8.77
N LEU A 131 -4.77 12.89 -9.18
CA LEU A 131 -5.70 13.65 -8.33
C LEU A 131 -6.84 12.78 -7.81
N LEU A 132 -7.34 11.86 -8.64
CA LEU A 132 -8.43 10.97 -8.27
C LEU A 132 -7.95 9.70 -7.56
N ASN A 133 -6.65 9.41 -7.52
CA ASN A 133 -6.13 8.14 -7.02
C ASN A 133 -5.36 8.31 -5.70
N GLY A 134 -6.09 8.31 -4.58
CA GLY A 134 -5.53 8.23 -3.23
C GLY A 134 -5.42 6.82 -2.67
N ASN A 135 -5.51 5.78 -3.52
CA ASN A 135 -5.76 4.42 -3.08
C ASN A 135 -4.61 3.80 -2.28
N ILE A 136 -3.35 4.20 -2.52
CA ILE A 136 -2.19 3.64 -1.80
C ILE A 136 -2.37 3.79 -0.27
N GLY A 137 -2.72 4.99 0.20
CA GLY A 137 -2.89 5.27 1.63
C GLY A 137 -4.10 4.57 2.23
N VAL A 138 -5.26 4.66 1.56
CA VAL A 138 -6.52 4.04 2.01
C VAL A 138 -6.41 2.51 2.03
N LEU A 139 -5.64 1.93 1.12
CA LEU A 139 -5.40 0.50 1.08
C LEU A 139 -4.58 0.00 2.26
N GLN A 140 -3.53 0.74 2.64
CA GLN A 140 -2.71 0.40 3.81
C GLN A 140 -3.56 0.38 5.09
N THR A 141 -4.47 1.34 5.25
CA THR A 141 -5.39 1.36 6.39
C THR A 141 -6.42 0.24 6.29
N THR A 142 -6.96 -0.05 5.11
CA THR A 142 -7.90 -1.16 4.88
C THR A 142 -7.29 -2.51 5.27
N VAL A 143 -6.04 -2.78 4.89
CA VAL A 143 -5.34 -4.03 5.27
C VAL A 143 -5.12 -4.11 6.77
N ALA A 144 -4.70 -3.00 7.39
CA ALA A 144 -4.49 -2.94 8.84
C ALA A 144 -5.80 -3.18 9.62
N GLU A 145 -6.92 -2.67 9.12
CA GLU A 145 -8.25 -2.85 9.72
C GLU A 145 -8.84 -4.25 9.45
N LEU A 146 -8.53 -4.88 8.31
CA LEU A 146 -8.95 -6.26 8.01
C LEU A 146 -8.26 -7.28 8.92
N VAL A 147 -6.97 -7.07 9.19
CA VAL A 147 -6.15 -8.02 9.93
C VAL A 147 -6.03 -7.57 11.39
N THR A 148 -6.97 -8.06 12.19
CA THR A 148 -7.10 -7.75 13.62
C THR A 148 -6.00 -8.39 14.48
N VAL A 149 -5.43 -9.51 14.03
CA VAL A 149 -4.36 -10.25 14.71
C VAL A 149 -3.01 -9.70 14.31
N LYS A 150 -2.27 -9.11 15.27
CA LYS A 150 -0.97 -8.46 15.02
C LYS A 150 0.04 -9.41 14.39
N GLU A 151 0.03 -10.68 14.81
CA GLU A 151 0.94 -11.73 14.34
C GLU A 151 0.72 -12.06 12.85
N GLN A 152 -0.48 -11.79 12.32
CA GLN A 152 -0.83 -12.03 10.92
C GLN A 152 -0.59 -10.82 10.01
N GLN A 153 -0.37 -9.62 10.57
CA GLN A 153 -0.16 -8.40 9.78
C GLN A 153 1.04 -8.49 8.83
N PRO A 154 2.22 -9.00 9.22
CA PRO A 154 3.35 -9.15 8.29
C PRO A 154 2.99 -9.96 7.04
N ARG A 155 2.20 -11.04 7.21
CA ARG A 155 1.71 -11.87 6.10
C ARG A 155 0.71 -11.12 5.20
N ALA A 156 -0.05 -10.19 5.74
CA ALA A 156 -0.99 -9.38 4.97
C ALA A 156 -0.26 -8.30 4.15
N TYR A 157 0.75 -7.67 4.74
CA TYR A 157 1.54 -6.62 4.09
C TYR A 157 2.40 -7.14 2.93
N THR A 158 2.74 -8.44 2.89
CA THR A 158 3.47 -9.04 1.75
C THR A 158 2.61 -9.22 0.50
N ILE A 159 1.28 -9.21 0.61
CA ILE A 159 0.36 -9.29 -0.53
C ILE A 159 0.48 -8.03 -1.40
N MET A 160 0.74 -6.87 -0.81
CA MET A 160 0.80 -5.60 -1.54
C MET A 160 1.98 -5.53 -2.53
N PRO A 161 3.22 -5.84 -2.11
CA PRO A 161 4.34 -6.00 -3.04
C PRO A 161 4.11 -7.06 -4.11
N MET A 162 3.43 -8.17 -3.78
CA MET A 162 3.11 -9.22 -4.75
C MET A 162 2.19 -8.70 -5.86
N VAL A 163 1.12 -7.99 -5.49
CA VAL A 163 0.19 -7.37 -6.44
C VAL A 163 0.91 -6.38 -7.36
N TRP A 164 1.83 -5.57 -6.81
CA TRP A 164 2.66 -4.67 -7.59
C TRP A 164 3.55 -5.43 -8.59
N CYS A 165 4.23 -6.49 -8.16
CA CYS A 165 5.07 -7.31 -9.04
C CYS A 165 4.28 -7.91 -10.21
N ILE A 166 3.07 -8.40 -9.97
CA ILE A 166 2.22 -8.93 -11.06
C ILE A 166 1.82 -7.82 -12.03
N GLY A 167 1.48 -6.63 -11.54
CA GLY A 167 1.23 -5.48 -12.39
C GLY A 167 2.44 -5.05 -13.23
N SER A 168 3.65 -5.13 -12.66
CA SER A 168 4.90 -4.90 -13.39
C SER A 168 5.24 -5.99 -14.42
N ILE A 169 4.59 -7.16 -14.35
CA ILE A 169 4.69 -8.19 -15.41
C ILE A 169 3.71 -7.86 -16.54
N ILE A 170 2.42 -7.73 -16.21
CA ILE A 170 1.33 -7.63 -17.17
C ILE A 170 1.28 -6.25 -17.83
N GLY A 171 1.47 -5.18 -17.05
CA GLY A 171 1.38 -3.80 -17.53
C GLY A 171 2.29 -3.54 -18.73
N PRO A 172 3.62 -3.69 -18.59
CA PRO A 172 4.54 -3.45 -19.70
C PRO A 172 4.36 -4.43 -20.86
N MET A 173 3.96 -5.68 -20.59
CA MET A 173 3.67 -6.66 -21.64
C MET A 173 2.58 -6.15 -22.57
N ILE A 174 1.45 -5.74 -21.98
CA ILE A 174 0.29 -5.25 -22.72
C ILE A 174 0.57 -3.88 -23.34
N GLY A 175 1.22 -2.98 -22.58
CA GLY A 175 1.62 -1.66 -23.06
C GLY A 175 2.51 -1.74 -24.29
N GLY A 176 3.54 -2.58 -24.26
CA GLY A 176 4.44 -2.79 -25.38
C GLY A 176 3.80 -3.51 -26.56
N ALA A 177 3.02 -4.56 -26.30
CA ALA A 177 2.41 -5.41 -27.33
C ALA A 177 1.27 -4.72 -28.08
N LEU A 178 0.46 -3.90 -27.42
CA LEU A 178 -0.73 -3.27 -28.01
C LEU A 178 -0.48 -1.83 -28.50
N ALA A 179 0.66 -1.22 -28.19
CA ALA A 179 1.01 0.10 -28.71
C ALA A 179 1.22 0.07 -30.23
N ARG A 180 0.78 1.15 -30.88
CA ARG A 180 0.89 1.40 -32.34
C ARG A 180 0.42 0.19 -33.16
N PRO A 181 -0.83 -0.27 -32.97
CA PRO A 181 -1.33 -1.52 -33.56
C PRO A 181 -1.28 -1.52 -35.10
N CYS A 182 -1.46 -0.37 -35.75
CA CYS A 182 -1.36 -0.25 -37.22
C CYS A 182 0.06 -0.51 -37.77
N ILE A 183 1.09 -0.41 -36.93
CA ILE A 183 2.48 -0.74 -37.27
C ILE A 183 2.79 -2.17 -36.84
N SER A 184 2.33 -2.54 -35.64
CA SER A 184 2.60 -3.81 -35.00
C SER A 184 1.85 -5.01 -35.60
N TYR A 185 0.64 -4.79 -36.14
CA TYR A 185 -0.29 -5.79 -36.67
C TYR A 185 -1.10 -5.21 -37.85
N PRO A 186 -0.46 -4.87 -38.98
CA PRO A 186 -1.12 -4.17 -40.10
C PRO A 186 -2.29 -4.95 -40.71
N ASP A 187 -2.26 -6.29 -40.65
CA ASP A 187 -3.33 -7.15 -41.20
C ASP A 187 -4.63 -7.06 -40.40
N LEU A 188 -4.55 -6.84 -39.08
CA LEU A 188 -5.73 -6.70 -38.20
C LEU A 188 -6.17 -5.24 -38.06
N PHE A 189 -5.23 -4.30 -38.15
CA PHE A 189 -5.46 -2.87 -37.91
C PHE A 189 -4.98 -2.04 -39.10
N PRO A 190 -5.85 -1.82 -40.11
CA PRO A 190 -5.49 -1.01 -41.27
C PRO A 190 -5.34 0.48 -40.92
N ARG A 191 -4.50 1.17 -41.71
CA ARG A 191 -4.30 2.62 -41.62
C ARG A 191 -5.58 3.39 -41.97
N GLY A 192 -5.71 4.62 -41.48
CA GLY A 192 -6.92 5.44 -41.64
C GLY A 192 -8.06 5.11 -40.68
N THR A 193 -7.86 4.18 -39.74
CA THR A 193 -8.83 3.86 -38.68
C THR A 193 -8.60 4.70 -37.42
N ILE A 194 -9.48 4.56 -36.42
CA ILE A 194 -9.32 5.21 -35.11
C ILE A 194 -7.99 4.87 -34.44
N TRP A 195 -7.44 3.68 -34.73
CA TRP A 195 -6.18 3.19 -34.19
C TRP A 195 -4.96 3.88 -34.80
N ASP A 196 -5.09 4.43 -36.00
CA ASP A 196 -4.08 5.26 -36.64
C ASP A 196 -4.11 6.68 -36.08
N ARG A 197 -5.32 7.20 -35.80
CA ARG A 197 -5.51 8.51 -35.14
C ARG A 197 -5.09 8.50 -33.66
N TYR A 198 -5.30 7.38 -32.96
CA TYR A 198 -4.95 7.18 -31.55
C TYR A 198 -4.15 5.88 -31.36
N PRO A 199 -2.83 5.88 -31.67
CA PRO A 199 -1.98 4.68 -31.65
C PRO A 199 -1.83 4.02 -30.28
N TYR A 200 -2.17 4.73 -29.21
CA TYR A 200 -2.05 4.28 -27.82
C TYR A 200 -3.40 3.99 -27.17
N LEU A 201 -4.51 4.05 -27.91
CA LEU A 201 -5.85 3.78 -27.38
C LEU A 201 -6.00 2.33 -26.91
N LEU A 202 -5.47 1.37 -27.66
CA LEU A 202 -5.64 -0.06 -27.39
C LEU A 202 -5.07 -0.52 -26.03
N PRO A 203 -3.82 -0.21 -25.65
CA PRO A 203 -3.30 -0.56 -24.32
C PRO A 203 -4.05 0.15 -23.18
N ASN A 204 -4.54 1.37 -23.42
CA ASN A 204 -5.30 2.12 -22.43
C ASN A 204 -6.73 1.61 -22.27
N LEU A 205 -7.36 1.13 -23.35
CA LEU A 205 -8.67 0.49 -23.32
C LEU A 205 -8.62 -0.83 -22.53
N PHE A 206 -7.59 -1.65 -22.75
CA PHE A 206 -7.36 -2.85 -21.94
C PHE A 206 -7.22 -2.50 -20.46
N SER A 207 -6.42 -1.48 -20.15
CA SER A 207 -6.21 -1.01 -18.77
C SER A 207 -7.51 -0.51 -18.14
N ALA A 208 -8.32 0.25 -18.90
CA ALA A 208 -9.63 0.74 -18.44
C ALA A 208 -10.60 -0.41 -18.13
N ILE A 209 -10.69 -1.41 -19.02
CA ILE A 209 -11.54 -2.60 -18.81
C ILE A 209 -11.09 -3.38 -17.57
N THR A 210 -9.78 -3.54 -17.40
CA THR A 210 -9.21 -4.23 -16.23
C THR A 210 -9.56 -3.49 -14.94
N VAL A 211 -9.41 -2.16 -14.92
CA VAL A 211 -9.77 -1.34 -13.75
C VAL A 211 -11.27 -1.36 -13.48
N LEU A 212 -12.12 -1.29 -14.51
CA LEU A 212 -13.57 -1.42 -14.34
C LEU A 212 -13.98 -2.78 -13.79
N PHE A 213 -13.32 -3.85 -14.23
CA PHE A 213 -13.50 -5.17 -13.62
C PHE A 213 -13.13 -5.16 -12.14
N GLY A 214 -12.01 -4.54 -11.76
CA GLY A 214 -11.63 -4.33 -10.37
C GLY A 214 -12.67 -3.54 -9.56
N VAL A 215 -13.26 -2.49 -10.14
CA VAL A 215 -14.36 -1.72 -9.53
C VAL A 215 -15.58 -2.61 -9.30
N ILE A 216 -15.96 -3.42 -10.29
CA ILE A 216 -17.11 -4.34 -10.17
C ILE A 216 -16.86 -5.38 -9.06
N VAL A 217 -15.68 -6.00 -9.04
CA VAL A 217 -15.30 -6.97 -8.01
C VAL A 217 -15.32 -6.32 -6.61
N GLY A 218 -14.77 -5.12 -6.47
CA GLY A 218 -14.77 -4.40 -5.21
C GLY A 218 -16.16 -3.96 -4.76
N PHE A 219 -16.99 -3.50 -5.70
CA PHE A 219 -18.38 -3.13 -5.40
C PHE A 219 -19.18 -4.32 -4.87
N LEU A 220 -19.07 -5.49 -5.53
CA LEU A 220 -19.83 -6.68 -5.20
C LEU A 220 -19.30 -7.45 -3.98
N PHE A 221 -17.99 -7.49 -3.76
CA PHE A 221 -17.37 -8.44 -2.82
C PHE A 221 -16.48 -7.82 -1.75
N LEU A 222 -16.13 -6.54 -1.83
CA LEU A 222 -15.33 -5.89 -0.77
C LEU A 222 -16.24 -5.52 0.40
N GLU A 223 -15.85 -5.86 1.61
CA GLU A 223 -16.48 -5.40 2.86
C GLU A 223 -15.96 -4.01 3.26
N GLU A 224 -16.84 -3.18 3.85
CA GLU A 224 -16.40 -1.95 4.52
C GLU A 224 -15.65 -2.30 5.82
N THR A 225 -14.45 -1.75 5.98
CA THR A 225 -13.58 -2.04 7.13
C THR A 225 -13.69 -0.97 8.21
N HIS A 226 -14.15 0.23 7.86
CA HIS A 226 -14.23 1.36 8.77
C HIS A 226 -15.15 1.09 9.98
N ALA A 227 -14.64 1.28 11.20
CA ALA A 227 -15.28 0.82 12.45
C ALA A 227 -16.73 1.30 12.64
N SER A 228 -17.03 2.56 12.33
CA SER A 228 -18.39 3.12 12.48
C SER A 228 -19.33 2.85 11.30
N LYS A 229 -18.79 2.33 10.18
CA LYS A 229 -19.54 2.11 8.93
C LYS A 229 -19.68 0.64 8.56
N LYS A 230 -18.91 -0.24 9.18
CA LYS A 230 -18.93 -1.70 8.97
C LYS A 230 -20.30 -2.35 9.16
N GLN A 231 -21.14 -1.79 10.05
CA GLN A 231 -22.48 -2.31 10.36
C GLN A 231 -23.60 -1.69 9.49
N GLN A 232 -23.26 -0.79 8.55
CA GLN A 232 -24.26 -0.20 7.66
C GLN A 232 -24.58 -1.14 6.51
N ARG A 233 -25.83 -1.06 5.99
CA ARG A 233 -26.27 -1.88 4.86
C ARG A 233 -25.45 -1.58 3.61
N ASP A 234 -24.79 -2.61 3.08
CA ASP A 234 -23.99 -2.53 1.84
C ASP A 234 -24.78 -3.11 0.66
N ALA A 235 -25.34 -2.22 -0.17
CA ALA A 235 -26.14 -2.61 -1.34
C ALA A 235 -25.33 -3.41 -2.38
N GLY A 236 -24.03 -3.12 -2.52
CA GLY A 236 -23.16 -3.82 -3.46
C GLY A 236 -22.94 -5.27 -3.05
N ARG A 237 -22.76 -5.52 -1.74
CA ARG A 237 -22.64 -6.88 -1.21
C ARG A 237 -23.91 -7.68 -1.24
N GLU A 238 -25.05 -7.06 -0.93
CA GLU A 238 -26.35 -7.73 -1.05
C GLU A 238 -26.59 -8.20 -2.50
N LEU A 239 -26.19 -7.39 -3.49
CA LEU A 239 -26.23 -7.79 -4.89
C LEU A 239 -25.23 -8.93 -5.21
N GLY A 240 -23.99 -8.83 -4.71
CA GLY A 240 -22.98 -9.87 -4.90
C GLY A 240 -23.39 -11.23 -4.32
N GLU A 241 -24.03 -11.24 -3.15
CA GLU A 241 -24.57 -12.45 -2.52
C GLU A 241 -25.72 -13.03 -3.32
N ARG A 242 -26.64 -12.20 -3.82
CA ARG A 242 -27.72 -12.65 -4.73
C ARG A 242 -27.16 -13.30 -6.00
N ILE A 243 -26.13 -12.71 -6.61
CA ILE A 243 -25.47 -13.26 -7.79
C ILE A 243 -24.82 -14.62 -7.46
N LEU A 244 -24.11 -14.74 -6.34
CA LEU A 244 -23.50 -16.00 -5.93
C LEU A 244 -24.53 -17.10 -5.64
N CYS A 245 -25.66 -16.75 -5.02
CA CYS A 245 -26.77 -17.68 -4.78
C CYS A 245 -27.40 -18.15 -6.11
N LEU A 246 -27.57 -17.25 -7.09
CA LEU A 246 -28.05 -17.59 -8.43
C LEU A 246 -27.09 -18.53 -9.16
N ILE A 247 -25.78 -18.30 -9.05
CA ILE A 247 -24.75 -19.11 -9.74
C ILE A 247 -24.62 -20.51 -9.10
N HIS A 248 -24.70 -20.62 -7.77
CA HIS A 248 -24.52 -21.90 -7.07
C HIS A 248 -25.81 -22.71 -6.91
N ASN A 249 -26.95 -22.28 -7.48
CA ASN A 249 -28.27 -22.92 -7.30
C ASN A 249 -28.60 -23.22 -5.83
N VAL A 250 -28.09 -22.42 -4.90
CA VAL A 250 -28.42 -22.54 -3.48
C VAL A 250 -29.70 -21.76 -3.24
N PRO A 251 -30.76 -22.38 -2.69
CA PRO A 251 -32.00 -21.67 -2.42
C PRO A 251 -31.71 -20.48 -1.49
N ILE A 252 -32.20 -19.30 -1.87
CA ILE A 252 -32.13 -18.10 -1.05
C ILE A 252 -32.91 -18.39 0.24
N CYS A 253 -32.21 -18.81 1.30
CA CYS A 253 -32.77 -18.75 2.64
C CYS A 253 -32.97 -17.27 2.97
N ARG A 254 -34.20 -16.79 2.78
CA ARG A 254 -34.71 -15.57 3.40
C ARG A 254 -34.64 -15.73 4.91
N SER A 255 -33.47 -15.51 5.49
CA SER A 255 -33.31 -15.43 6.93
C SER A 255 -32.06 -14.63 7.25
N LEU A 256 -32.16 -13.31 7.15
CA LEU A 256 -31.39 -12.40 7.99
C LEU A 256 -31.98 -10.98 7.89
N GLY A 257 -32.54 -10.52 9.01
CA GLY A 257 -32.47 -9.09 9.35
C GLY A 257 -33.77 -8.30 9.51
N ARG A 258 -34.96 -8.90 9.73
CA ARG A 258 -36.17 -8.07 9.98
C ARG A 258 -36.97 -8.27 11.27
N ASN A 259 -36.66 -9.24 12.13
CA ASN A 259 -37.44 -9.43 13.37
C ASN A 259 -36.62 -9.45 14.68
N VAL A 260 -35.31 -9.68 14.67
CA VAL A 260 -34.54 -9.87 15.92
C VAL A 260 -34.27 -8.55 16.68
N GLU A 261 -34.18 -7.41 15.98
CA GLU A 261 -33.90 -6.11 16.63
C GLU A 261 -35.15 -5.47 17.27
N LYS A 262 -36.36 -5.87 16.84
CA LYS A 262 -37.60 -5.43 17.51
C LYS A 262 -37.96 -6.28 18.72
N GLU A 263 -37.50 -7.53 18.77
CA GLU A 263 -37.78 -8.43 19.89
C GLU A 263 -36.80 -8.20 21.05
N SER A 264 -35.53 -7.89 20.77
CA SER A 264 -34.52 -7.61 21.82
C SER A 264 -34.76 -6.30 22.58
N LEU A 265 -35.41 -5.31 21.96
CA LEU A 265 -35.81 -4.05 22.60
C LEU A 265 -37.09 -4.17 23.44
N LEU A 266 -37.89 -5.23 23.24
CA LEU A 266 -39.11 -5.48 24.01
C LEU A 266 -38.89 -6.42 25.20
N THR A 267 -37.79 -7.18 25.22
CA THR A 267 -37.49 -8.14 26.30
C THR A 267 -36.78 -7.55 27.51
N HIS A 268 -36.34 -6.29 27.49
CA HIS A 268 -35.52 -5.73 28.57
C HIS A 268 -36.29 -5.01 29.71
N ASN A 269 -37.63 -4.98 29.66
CA ASN A 269 -38.47 -4.35 30.69
C ASN A 269 -39.50 -5.31 31.30
N ARG A 270 -39.05 -6.42 31.89
CA ARG A 270 -39.85 -7.17 32.88
C ARG A 270 -39.02 -7.46 34.12
N PRO A 271 -39.37 -6.91 35.29
CA PRO A 271 -38.83 -7.38 36.55
C PRO A 271 -39.42 -8.76 36.85
N THR A 272 -38.56 -9.75 37.08
CA THR A 272 -38.91 -11.04 37.67
C THR A 272 -39.16 -10.87 39.17
N GLY A 273 -40.40 -11.11 39.59
CA GLY A 273 -40.80 -11.20 41.00
C GLY A 273 -42.13 -11.95 41.14
N CYS A 274 -42.04 -13.13 41.75
CA CYS A 274 -43.02 -13.91 42.53
C CYS A 274 -44.55 -13.79 42.34
N ASP A 275 -45.14 -15.00 42.38
CA ASP A 275 -46.42 -15.38 43.01
C ASP A 275 -47.70 -15.56 42.16
N THR A 276 -48.04 -16.85 42.06
CA THR A 276 -49.34 -17.50 42.28
C THR A 276 -50.64 -16.68 42.35
N ALA A 277 -51.66 -17.26 41.70
CA ALA A 277 -53.08 -17.35 42.07
C ALA A 277 -54.07 -16.30 41.53
N THR A 278 -54.97 -16.82 40.68
CA THR A 278 -56.45 -16.66 40.67
C THR A 278 -57.11 -15.27 40.66
N GLY A 279 -58.06 -15.11 39.73
CA GLY A 279 -59.39 -14.58 40.09
C GLY A 279 -59.83 -13.24 39.47
N SER A 280 -60.62 -13.37 38.41
CA SER A 280 -61.78 -12.59 37.94
C SER A 280 -62.13 -11.15 38.42
N THR A 281 -62.67 -10.42 37.42
CA THR A 281 -63.87 -9.53 37.40
C THR A 281 -63.80 -8.03 37.78
N CYS A 282 -64.50 -7.25 36.94
CA CYS A 282 -65.28 -5.99 37.12
C CYS A 282 -64.53 -4.72 37.59
N ASP A 283 -64.90 -3.48 37.28
CA ASP A 283 -65.74 -2.77 36.27
C ASP A 283 -65.46 -1.27 36.51
N SER A 284 -65.80 -0.42 35.54
CA SER A 284 -66.16 1.01 35.65
C SER A 284 -65.18 2.09 36.18
N ASP A 285 -65.04 3.11 35.32
CA ASP A 285 -65.32 4.54 35.57
C ASP A 285 -64.20 5.58 35.42
N MET A 286 -64.62 6.67 34.77
CA MET A 286 -63.87 7.79 34.20
C MET A 286 -63.55 8.87 35.24
N SER A 287 -62.36 9.48 35.13
CA SER A 287 -62.17 10.93 35.34
C SER A 287 -60.78 11.39 34.90
N GLU A 288 -60.73 12.40 34.02
CA GLU A 288 -59.51 13.10 33.58
C GLU A 288 -58.92 13.97 34.71
N THR A 289 -57.61 13.91 34.93
CA THR A 289 -56.80 15.10 35.30
C THR A 289 -55.31 14.86 35.04
N GLU A 290 -54.63 15.90 34.53
CA GLU A 290 -53.18 15.98 34.29
C GLU A 290 -52.36 15.64 35.54
N GLU A 291 -51.36 14.75 35.42
CA GLU A 291 -50.29 14.61 36.40
C GLU A 291 -48.91 14.70 35.74
N THR A 292 -48.23 15.79 36.09
CA THR A 292 -46.83 16.11 35.81
C THR A 292 -45.86 15.11 36.44
N LEU A 293 -44.82 14.74 35.68
CA LEU A 293 -43.72 13.87 36.09
C LEU A 293 -43.02 14.37 37.37
N PRO A 294 -42.73 13.49 38.36
CA PRO A 294 -42.15 13.89 39.63
C PRO A 294 -40.66 14.24 39.52
N ALA A 295 -40.31 15.38 40.11
CA ALA A 295 -38.95 15.81 40.38
C ALA A 295 -38.29 14.89 41.41
N TYR A 296 -37.10 14.39 41.09
CA TYR A 296 -36.27 13.69 42.06
C TYR A 296 -35.54 14.71 42.94
N GLN A 297 -36.00 14.85 44.19
CA GLN A 297 -35.34 15.59 45.27
C GLN A 297 -34.28 14.71 45.92
N SER A 298 -33.02 15.14 45.93
CA SER A 298 -31.97 14.55 46.77
C SER A 298 -32.09 15.08 48.21
N CYS A 299 -32.53 14.23 49.14
CA CYS A 299 -32.54 14.51 50.57
C CYS A 299 -31.20 14.10 51.20
N GLU A 300 -30.12 14.84 50.97
CA GLU A 300 -28.96 14.82 51.88
C GLU A 300 -28.41 16.24 52.08
N THR A 301 -28.56 16.72 53.32
CA THR A 301 -28.08 18.00 53.81
C THR A 301 -26.56 17.99 54.00
N SER A 302 -25.88 18.97 53.41
CA SER A 302 -24.44 19.23 53.58
C SER A 302 -24.08 19.48 55.06
N PRO A 303 -23.01 18.88 55.61
CA PRO A 303 -22.60 19.19 56.98
C PRO A 303 -21.82 20.50 57.06
N ARG A 304 -22.31 21.42 57.90
CA ARG A 304 -21.62 22.64 58.34
C ARG A 304 -20.53 22.32 59.38
N MET A 305 -19.40 23.03 59.28
CA MET A 305 -18.26 22.95 60.19
C MET A 305 -18.56 23.49 61.60
N THR A 306 -18.13 22.76 62.63
CA THR A 306 -17.95 23.26 64.02
C THR A 306 -16.58 22.82 64.55
N PRO A 307 -15.87 23.66 65.33
CA PRO A 307 -14.50 23.37 65.75
C PRO A 307 -14.49 22.47 66.99
N ARG A 308 -13.76 21.35 66.94
CA ARG A 308 -13.60 20.43 68.08
C ARG A 308 -12.25 20.63 68.76
N ARG A 309 -12.30 20.88 70.07
CA ARG A 309 -11.17 21.01 71.00
C ARG A 309 -10.49 19.65 71.21
N ALA A 310 -9.17 19.68 71.35
CA ALA A 310 -8.23 18.57 71.36
C ALA A 310 -8.47 17.48 72.42
N LEU A 311 -8.23 16.21 72.07
CA LEU A 311 -7.52 15.23 72.90
C LEU A 311 -7.02 14.00 72.10
N ALA A 312 -5.73 13.70 72.30
CA ALA A 312 -5.03 12.40 72.27
C ALA A 312 -4.94 11.53 70.99
N SER A 313 -3.74 11.58 70.39
CA SER A 313 -2.89 10.47 69.91
C SER A 313 -3.52 9.29 69.16
N VAL A 314 -3.47 9.35 67.82
CA VAL A 314 -3.17 8.20 66.96
C VAL A 314 -2.24 8.69 65.85
N MET A 315 -1.11 8.00 65.65
CA MET A 315 -0.09 8.36 64.64
C MET A 315 -0.71 8.37 63.23
N PRO A 316 -0.41 9.35 62.38
CA PRO A 316 -0.83 9.27 60.99
C PRO A 316 0.00 8.20 60.28
N VAL A 317 -0.68 7.17 59.76
CA VAL A 317 -0.17 6.40 58.64
C VAL A 317 0.13 7.42 57.54
N ALA A 318 1.38 7.49 57.10
CA ALA A 318 1.79 8.36 56.01
C ALA A 318 0.92 8.03 54.79
N VAL A 319 -0.03 8.93 54.48
CA VAL A 319 -0.65 8.99 53.16
C VAL A 319 0.51 9.26 52.21
N PRO A 320 0.79 8.40 51.21
CA PRO A 320 1.77 8.73 50.20
C PRO A 320 1.35 10.07 49.62
N GLU A 321 2.27 11.04 49.60
CA GLU A 321 2.07 12.27 48.85
C GLU A 321 1.53 11.91 47.46
N PRO A 322 0.59 12.68 46.89
CA PRO A 322 0.20 12.47 45.50
C PRO A 322 1.49 12.56 44.71
N SER A 323 1.99 11.41 44.26
CA SER A 323 3.18 11.30 43.44
C SER A 323 2.99 12.34 42.36
N GLU A 324 3.90 13.31 42.32
CA GLU A 324 3.95 14.32 41.27
C GLU A 324 3.59 13.60 39.97
N MET A 325 2.44 13.96 39.40
CA MET A 325 2.08 13.53 38.07
C MET A 325 3.28 13.96 37.24
N LYS A 326 4.16 13.01 36.91
CA LYS A 326 5.24 13.22 35.96
C LYS A 326 4.55 13.88 34.80
N SER A 327 4.90 15.14 34.57
CA SER A 327 4.56 15.88 33.37
C SER A 327 4.57 14.89 32.22
N GLU A 328 3.44 14.68 31.55
CA GLU A 328 3.40 13.87 30.32
C GLU A 328 4.53 14.40 29.44
N GLU A 329 5.65 13.67 29.37
CA GLU A 329 6.76 14.03 28.50
C GLU A 329 6.18 13.99 27.10
N LYS A 330 5.99 15.18 26.50
CA LYS A 330 5.47 15.32 25.14
C LYS A 330 6.24 14.36 24.24
N MET A 331 5.58 13.29 23.83
CA MET A 331 6.19 12.27 22.98
C MET A 331 6.69 12.94 21.70
N VAL A 332 8.00 13.02 21.54
CA VAL A 332 8.60 13.60 20.33
C VAL A 332 8.48 12.57 19.22
N ILE A 333 7.45 12.73 18.38
CA ILE A 333 7.16 11.83 17.26
C ILE A 333 8.31 11.81 16.25
N PHE A 334 8.93 12.97 15.99
CA PHE A 334 9.99 13.14 14.99
C PHE A 334 11.37 13.10 15.62
N THR A 335 11.80 11.88 15.96
CA THR A 335 13.19 11.64 16.38
C THR A 335 14.13 11.67 15.17
N LYS A 336 15.43 11.92 15.39
CA LYS A 336 16.45 11.89 14.32
C LYS A 336 16.39 10.57 13.51
N PRO A 337 16.27 9.37 14.11
CA PRO A 337 16.12 8.12 13.35
C PRO A 337 14.88 8.07 12.46
N VAL A 338 13.73 8.59 12.91
CA VAL A 338 12.50 8.65 12.11
C VAL A 338 12.69 9.53 10.88
N ILE A 339 13.23 10.74 11.07
CA ILE A 339 13.50 11.69 9.98
C ILE A 339 14.45 11.08 8.96
N MET A 340 15.55 10.44 9.41
CA MET A 340 16.51 9.81 8.51
C MET A 340 15.88 8.68 7.68
N ASN A 341 15.04 7.84 8.30
CA ASN A 341 14.33 6.78 7.56
C ASN A 341 13.32 7.35 6.56
N ILE A 342 12.58 8.41 6.90
CA ILE A 342 11.68 9.10 5.98
C ILE A 342 12.45 9.65 4.77
N MET A 343 13.59 10.29 5.00
CA MET A 343 14.45 10.81 3.93
C MET A 343 15.01 9.70 3.05
N SER A 344 15.48 8.61 3.65
CA SER A 344 15.95 7.43 2.92
C SER A 344 14.85 6.79 2.08
N TYR A 345 13.61 6.76 2.58
CA TYR A 345 12.47 6.26 1.79
C TYR A 345 12.21 7.15 0.57
N GLY A 346 12.27 8.48 0.76
CA GLY A 346 12.19 9.46 -0.33
C GLY A 346 13.24 9.21 -1.41
N ILE A 347 14.51 9.07 -1.04
CA ILE A 347 15.61 8.83 -1.98
C ILE A 347 15.47 7.49 -2.71
N LEU A 348 15.05 6.44 -2.00
CA LEU A 348 14.76 5.15 -2.62
C LEU A 348 13.65 5.27 -3.67
N ALA A 349 12.61 6.05 -3.37
CA ALA A 349 11.49 6.29 -4.27
C ALA A 349 11.88 7.17 -5.48
N PHE A 350 12.78 8.15 -5.29
CA PHE A 350 13.39 8.92 -6.38
C PHE A 350 14.14 8.00 -7.35
N HIS A 351 14.97 7.12 -6.81
CA HIS A 351 15.86 6.23 -7.56
C HIS A 351 15.11 5.22 -8.43
N THR A 352 14.20 4.49 -7.81
CA THR A 352 13.38 3.47 -8.46
C THR A 352 12.58 4.07 -9.61
N MET A 353 11.92 5.19 -9.36
CA MET A 353 11.11 5.89 -10.36
C MET A 353 11.95 6.52 -11.47
N THR A 354 13.13 7.07 -11.13
CA THR A 354 14.08 7.59 -12.11
C THR A 354 14.52 6.49 -13.06
N PHE A 355 14.91 5.33 -12.53
CA PHE A 355 15.34 4.21 -13.33
C PHE A 355 14.18 3.66 -14.19
N ASP A 356 13.00 3.42 -13.59
CA ASP A 356 11.83 2.87 -14.28
C ASP A 356 11.38 3.73 -15.47
N GLN A 357 11.51 5.06 -15.37
CA GLN A 357 11.23 5.96 -16.48
C GLN A 357 12.38 6.06 -17.47
N LEU A 358 13.60 6.30 -16.98
CA LEU A 358 14.72 6.66 -17.84
C LEU A 358 15.21 5.46 -18.65
N PHE A 359 15.13 4.25 -18.10
CA PHE A 359 15.63 3.05 -18.75
C PHE A 359 14.88 2.70 -20.05
N PRO A 360 13.54 2.63 -20.10
CA PRO A 360 12.80 2.44 -21.35
C PRO A 360 13.04 3.56 -22.37
N VAL A 361 13.15 4.81 -21.92
CA VAL A 361 13.48 5.96 -22.79
C VAL A 361 14.87 5.79 -23.41
N PHE A 362 15.85 5.37 -22.61
CA PHE A 362 17.21 5.07 -23.06
C PHE A 362 17.24 3.93 -24.08
N LEU A 363 16.43 2.88 -23.88
CA LEU A 363 16.29 1.77 -24.83
C LEU A 363 15.55 2.16 -26.12
N SER A 364 14.62 3.12 -26.05
CA SER A 364 13.85 3.58 -27.22
C SER A 364 14.64 4.52 -28.12
N MET A 365 15.68 5.16 -27.58
CA MET A 365 16.49 6.13 -28.32
C MET A 365 17.19 5.45 -29.49
N GLY A 366 17.01 6.00 -30.70
CA GLY A 366 17.69 5.54 -31.91
C GLY A 366 19.12 6.05 -32.05
N GLU A 367 19.86 5.46 -33.00
CA GLU A 367 21.21 5.89 -33.33
C GLU A 367 21.21 7.31 -33.95
N PRO A 368 22.14 8.21 -33.57
CA PRO A 368 22.17 9.58 -34.09
C PRO A 368 22.54 9.66 -35.58
N GLU A 369 21.91 10.57 -36.33
CA GLU A 369 22.04 10.72 -37.80
C GLU A 369 23.42 11.16 -38.32
N GLY A 370 24.43 11.28 -37.46
CA GLY A 370 25.81 11.65 -37.81
C GLY A 370 26.85 10.58 -37.49
N GLY A 371 26.41 9.34 -37.22
CA GLY A 371 27.27 8.27 -36.75
C GLY A 371 27.67 8.41 -35.28
N ARG A 372 28.30 7.36 -34.76
CA ARG A 372 28.69 7.24 -33.35
C ARG A 372 29.81 8.23 -33.01
N ARG A 373 29.51 9.24 -32.19
CA ARG A 373 30.50 10.19 -31.64
C ARG A 373 30.98 9.68 -30.28
N VAL A 374 32.23 9.22 -30.20
CA VAL A 374 32.80 8.63 -28.97
C VAL A 374 34.15 9.25 -28.66
N GLU A 375 34.20 9.96 -27.55
CA GLU A 375 35.37 10.48 -26.85
C GLU A 375 35.31 9.95 -25.41
N LEU A 376 35.90 8.77 -25.19
CA LEU A 376 35.91 8.11 -23.88
C LEU A 376 36.70 8.93 -22.84
N PRO A 377 36.34 8.87 -21.55
CA PRO A 377 35.36 7.96 -20.95
C PRO A 377 33.95 8.54 -20.75
N PHE A 378 33.72 9.83 -21.01
CA PHE A 378 32.45 10.50 -20.63
C PHE A 378 31.63 11.06 -21.79
N LYS A 379 32.21 11.23 -22.99
CA LYS A 379 31.50 11.88 -24.09
C LYS A 379 31.19 10.87 -25.17
N PHE A 380 29.98 10.33 -25.12
CA PHE A 380 29.46 9.43 -26.13
C PHE A 380 27.95 9.56 -26.25
N VAL A 381 27.44 9.40 -27.47
CA VAL A 381 26.00 9.34 -27.76
C VAL A 381 25.77 8.21 -28.74
N ASP A 382 24.92 7.28 -28.34
CA ASP A 382 24.49 6.13 -29.13
C ASP A 382 23.10 5.69 -28.63
N GLY A 383 22.42 4.84 -29.38
CA GLY A 383 21.07 4.37 -29.08
C GLY A 383 20.89 2.87 -29.34
N PHE A 384 19.77 2.32 -28.87
CA PHE A 384 19.38 0.93 -29.17
C PHE A 384 18.26 0.85 -30.22
N GLY A 385 17.39 1.87 -30.28
CA GLY A 385 16.26 1.94 -31.21
C GLY A 385 15.24 0.82 -31.03
N LEU A 386 15.10 0.26 -29.81
CA LEU A 386 14.23 -0.89 -29.56
C LEU A 386 12.76 -0.51 -29.64
N ASP A 387 11.97 -1.35 -30.31
CA ASP A 387 10.54 -1.17 -30.43
C ASP A 387 9.77 -1.37 -29.11
N THR A 388 8.51 -0.93 -29.09
CA THR A 388 7.66 -1.01 -27.88
C THR A 388 7.48 -2.45 -27.40
N LYS A 389 7.41 -3.43 -28.31
CA LYS A 389 7.20 -4.85 -27.94
C LYS A 389 8.42 -5.41 -27.21
N THR A 390 9.62 -5.16 -27.72
CA THR A 390 10.86 -5.63 -27.08
C THR A 390 11.07 -4.97 -25.73
N ILE A 391 10.84 -3.66 -25.62
CA ILE A 391 10.94 -2.96 -24.34
C ILE A 391 9.90 -3.49 -23.35
N GLY A 392 8.66 -3.72 -23.81
CA GLY A 392 7.60 -4.35 -23.01
C GLY A 392 8.02 -5.71 -22.47
N ALA A 393 8.61 -6.56 -23.31
CA ALA A 393 9.11 -7.87 -22.90
C ALA A 393 10.24 -7.79 -21.86
N ILE A 394 11.22 -6.89 -22.06
CA ILE A 394 12.32 -6.66 -21.10
C ILE A 394 11.75 -6.23 -19.73
N MET A 395 10.78 -5.32 -19.73
CA MET A 395 10.13 -4.86 -18.50
C MET A 395 9.23 -5.93 -17.87
N SER A 396 8.62 -6.83 -18.64
CA SER A 396 7.90 -7.97 -18.08
C SER A 396 8.84 -8.97 -17.40
N VAL A 397 10.02 -9.22 -17.97
CA VAL A 397 11.07 -10.02 -17.32
C VAL A 397 11.55 -9.33 -16.03
N GLN A 398 11.66 -7.99 -16.03
CA GLN A 398 11.91 -7.21 -14.82
C GLN A 398 10.89 -7.52 -13.72
N GLY A 399 9.59 -7.51 -14.05
CA GLY A 399 8.51 -7.84 -13.11
C GLY A 399 8.59 -9.29 -12.60
N LEU A 400 8.85 -10.25 -13.50
CA LEU A 400 8.91 -11.67 -13.17
C LEU A 400 10.08 -11.99 -12.23
N TYR A 401 11.26 -11.44 -12.54
CA TYR A 401 12.41 -11.57 -11.66
C TYR A 401 12.20 -10.84 -10.33
N SER A 402 11.52 -9.69 -10.32
CA SER A 402 11.20 -8.99 -9.07
C SER A 402 10.31 -9.84 -8.16
N LEU A 403 9.32 -10.53 -8.74
CA LEU A 403 8.47 -11.48 -8.02
C LEU A 403 9.31 -12.63 -7.43
N PHE A 404 10.18 -13.24 -8.23
CA PHE A 404 11.10 -14.29 -7.79
C PHE A 404 12.02 -13.82 -6.65
N SER A 405 12.68 -12.68 -6.83
CA SER A 405 13.61 -12.09 -5.86
C SER A 405 12.92 -11.79 -4.53
N ASN A 406 11.70 -11.23 -4.57
CA ASN A 406 10.93 -10.88 -3.39
C ASN A 406 10.62 -12.10 -2.50
N PHE A 407 10.31 -13.26 -3.09
CA PHE A 407 10.00 -14.48 -2.33
C PHE A 407 11.24 -15.30 -1.97
N MET A 408 12.18 -15.47 -2.91
CA MET A 408 13.28 -16.42 -2.74
C MET A 408 14.54 -15.79 -2.14
N ILE A 409 14.79 -14.50 -2.37
CA ILE A 409 16.07 -13.87 -2.03
C ILE A 409 15.94 -12.96 -0.81
N VAL A 410 14.90 -12.13 -0.72
CA VAL A 410 14.77 -11.10 0.32
C VAL A 410 14.81 -11.68 1.73
N ALA A 411 13.99 -12.70 2.03
CA ALA A 411 13.90 -13.24 3.38
C ALA A 411 15.20 -13.93 3.86
N PRO A 412 15.82 -14.85 3.08
CA PRO A 412 17.10 -15.46 3.49
C PRO A 412 18.23 -14.44 3.68
N VAL A 413 18.35 -13.47 2.78
CA VAL A 413 19.44 -12.48 2.84
C VAL A 413 19.24 -11.51 4.00
N THR A 414 18.01 -11.03 4.21
CA THR A 414 17.68 -10.11 5.32
C THR A 414 17.91 -10.78 6.68
N ARG A 415 17.57 -12.07 6.84
CA ARG A 415 17.84 -12.83 8.06
C ARG A 415 19.34 -12.99 8.35
N ARG A 416 20.18 -13.12 7.32
CA ARG A 416 21.64 -13.31 7.49
C ARG A 416 22.39 -12.01 7.74
N LEU A 417 22.07 -10.95 7.00
CA LEU A 417 22.84 -9.70 7.04
C LEU A 417 22.23 -8.65 7.97
N GLY A 418 20.95 -8.77 8.32
CA GLY A 418 20.19 -7.75 9.04
C GLY A 418 19.79 -6.59 8.13
N SER A 419 18.71 -5.89 8.49
CA SER A 419 18.09 -4.88 7.63
C SER A 419 18.99 -3.67 7.39
N LEU A 420 19.65 -3.15 8.43
CA LEU A 420 20.50 -1.96 8.31
C LEU A 420 21.78 -2.19 7.50
N ARG A 421 22.49 -3.30 7.74
CA ARG A 421 23.74 -3.61 7.00
C ARG A 421 23.45 -3.87 5.53
N LEU A 422 22.37 -4.61 5.25
CA LEU A 422 21.93 -4.86 3.89
C LEU A 422 21.57 -3.55 3.18
N PHE A 423 20.79 -2.67 3.81
CA PHE A 423 20.41 -1.39 3.21
C PHE A 423 21.63 -0.51 2.86
N ARG A 424 22.66 -0.48 3.73
CA ARG A 424 23.93 0.22 3.47
C ARG A 424 24.73 -0.38 2.31
N LEU A 425 24.85 -1.71 2.24
CA LEU A 425 25.53 -2.42 1.15
C LEU A 425 24.84 -2.15 -0.20
N LEU A 426 23.51 -2.17 -0.19
CA LEU A 426 22.68 -1.92 -1.35
C LEU A 426 22.92 -0.51 -1.90
N ALA A 427 23.10 0.50 -1.06
CA ALA A 427 23.32 1.88 -1.52
C ALA A 427 24.55 2.02 -2.44
N PHE A 428 25.66 1.34 -2.12
CA PHE A 428 26.85 1.28 -2.98
C PHE A 428 26.58 0.56 -4.30
N THR A 429 25.85 -0.56 -4.22
CA THR A 429 25.48 -1.40 -5.36
C THR A 429 24.67 -0.62 -6.40
N TYR A 430 23.83 0.33 -5.95
CA TYR A 430 23.01 1.16 -6.82
C TYR A 430 23.79 2.33 -7.45
N PHE A 431 24.78 2.89 -6.75
CA PHE A 431 25.73 3.82 -7.34
C PHE A 431 26.49 3.17 -8.52
N ALA A 432 27.00 1.96 -8.31
CA ALA A 432 27.70 1.21 -9.36
C ALA A 432 26.82 0.91 -10.56
N LEU A 433 25.55 0.54 -10.33
CA LEU A 433 24.56 0.34 -11.39
C LEU A 433 24.43 1.58 -12.29
N TYR A 434 24.30 2.77 -11.69
CA TYR A 434 24.18 4.02 -12.44
C TYR A 434 25.45 4.38 -13.21
N LEU A 435 26.62 4.09 -12.64
CA LEU A 435 27.88 4.30 -13.33
C LEU A 435 27.97 3.43 -14.58
N VAL A 436 27.58 2.16 -14.50
CA VAL A 436 27.72 1.17 -15.59
C VAL A 436 26.65 1.33 -16.68
N THR A 437 25.42 1.71 -16.31
CA THR A 437 24.26 1.73 -17.22
C THR A 437 24.49 2.41 -18.57
N PRO A 438 25.00 3.66 -18.65
CA PRO A 438 25.16 4.32 -19.94
C PRO A 438 26.18 3.62 -20.84
N TYR A 439 27.17 2.92 -20.29
CA TYR A 439 28.21 2.24 -21.07
C TYR A 439 27.70 0.98 -21.79
N VAL A 440 26.54 0.44 -21.41
CA VAL A 440 25.94 -0.72 -22.08
C VAL A 440 25.67 -0.45 -23.56
N VAL A 441 25.35 0.79 -23.93
CA VAL A 441 25.14 1.17 -25.33
C VAL A 441 26.40 1.03 -26.18
N LEU A 442 27.58 1.11 -25.54
CA LEU A 442 28.86 1.05 -26.23
C LEU A 442 29.29 -0.38 -26.58
N LEU A 443 28.64 -1.39 -25.98
CA LEU A 443 28.93 -2.80 -26.24
C LEU A 443 28.64 -3.18 -27.71
N PRO A 444 29.34 -4.20 -28.23
CA PRO A 444 29.00 -4.83 -29.50
C PRO A 444 27.54 -5.29 -29.53
N HIS A 445 26.90 -5.24 -30.70
CA HIS A 445 25.47 -5.55 -30.85
C HIS A 445 25.07 -6.91 -30.24
N ASP A 446 25.91 -7.94 -30.39
CA ASP A 446 25.67 -9.28 -29.85
C ASP A 446 25.63 -9.33 -28.31
N LEU A 447 26.33 -8.41 -27.64
CA LEU A 447 26.42 -8.35 -26.17
C LEU A 447 25.43 -7.36 -25.54
N ARG A 448 24.80 -6.47 -26.33
CA ARG A 448 23.87 -5.44 -25.84
C ARG A 448 22.69 -6.06 -25.09
N MET A 449 22.02 -7.06 -25.67
CA MET A 449 20.84 -7.70 -25.06
C MET A 449 21.17 -8.48 -23.78
N PRO A 450 22.18 -9.37 -23.74
CA PRO A 450 22.61 -10.00 -22.50
C PRO A 450 22.95 -8.99 -21.40
N ALA A 451 23.66 -7.91 -21.75
CA ALA A 451 24.02 -6.86 -20.79
C ALA A 451 22.79 -6.12 -20.24
N ILE A 452 21.79 -5.81 -21.09
CA ILE A 452 20.50 -5.25 -20.67
C ILE A 452 19.82 -6.15 -19.62
N TYR A 453 19.74 -7.45 -19.87
CA TYR A 453 19.11 -8.37 -18.91
C TYR A 453 19.89 -8.49 -17.59
N MET A 454 21.22 -8.55 -17.66
CA MET A 454 22.07 -8.53 -16.46
C MET A 454 21.86 -7.27 -15.63
N LEU A 455 21.72 -6.13 -16.29
CA LEU A 455 21.47 -4.85 -15.65
C LEU A 455 20.07 -4.79 -15.01
N VAL A 456 19.05 -5.31 -15.70
CA VAL A 456 17.69 -5.44 -15.16
C VAL A 456 17.68 -6.32 -13.92
N VAL A 457 18.35 -7.47 -13.94
CA VAL A 457 18.49 -8.37 -12.78
C VAL A 457 19.18 -7.67 -11.61
N TRP A 458 20.27 -6.94 -11.86
CA TRP A 458 20.97 -6.16 -10.84
C TRP A 458 20.03 -5.11 -10.23
N LYS A 459 19.40 -4.27 -11.05
CA LYS A 459 18.46 -3.24 -10.61
C LYS A 459 17.31 -3.81 -9.78
N CYS A 460 16.72 -4.91 -10.24
CA CYS A 460 15.61 -5.55 -9.53
C CYS A 460 16.02 -6.11 -8.18
N THR A 461 17.19 -6.72 -8.10
CA THR A 461 17.72 -7.27 -6.84
C THR A 461 17.85 -6.16 -5.79
N TYR A 462 18.40 -5.01 -6.19
CA TYR A 462 18.45 -3.85 -5.31
C TYR A 462 17.06 -3.38 -4.88
N ALA A 463 16.16 -3.11 -5.84
CA ALA A 463 14.85 -2.53 -5.55
C ALA A 463 14.00 -3.44 -4.66
N THR A 464 13.96 -4.74 -4.96
CA THR A 464 13.19 -5.74 -4.19
C THR A 464 13.70 -5.92 -2.77
N MET A 465 15.00 -5.74 -2.53
CA MET A 465 15.55 -5.77 -1.17
C MET A 465 15.39 -4.43 -0.44
N ALA A 466 15.56 -3.30 -1.12
CA ALA A 466 15.62 -2.00 -0.46
C ALA A 466 14.28 -1.58 0.16
N TYR A 467 13.14 -1.81 -0.52
CA TYR A 467 11.83 -1.40 -0.03
C TYR A 467 11.39 -2.10 1.28
N PRO A 468 11.38 -3.44 1.38
CA PRO A 468 11.01 -4.12 2.62
C PRO A 468 11.93 -3.75 3.78
N ASN A 469 13.25 -3.67 3.53
CA ASN A 469 14.22 -3.33 4.56
C ASN A 469 14.05 -1.89 5.05
N ASN A 470 13.80 -0.93 4.16
CA ASN A 470 13.51 0.45 4.56
C ASN A 470 12.20 0.56 5.36
N ALA A 471 11.15 -0.17 4.98
CA ALA A 471 9.89 -0.22 5.71
C ALA A 471 10.06 -0.80 7.13
N ILE A 472 10.87 -1.86 7.29
CA ILE A 472 11.20 -2.44 8.60
C ILE A 472 11.97 -1.43 9.46
N LEU A 473 12.97 -0.74 8.91
CA LEU A 473 13.75 0.27 9.62
C LEU A 473 12.88 1.45 10.08
N LEU A 474 11.95 1.90 9.24
CA LEU A 474 10.99 2.95 9.58
C LEU A 474 10.07 2.51 10.73
N ALA A 475 9.51 1.30 10.65
CA ALA A 475 8.63 0.75 11.68
C ALA A 475 9.36 0.55 13.03
N ASN A 476 10.63 0.17 12.99
CA ASN A 476 11.46 -0.01 14.19
C ASN A 476 11.92 1.31 14.80
N SER A 477 11.92 2.41 14.03
CA SER A 477 12.33 3.73 14.52
C SER A 477 11.18 4.53 15.14
N ALA A 478 9.93 4.10 14.93
CA ALA A 478 8.75 4.76 15.48
C ALA A 478 8.74 4.67 17.03
N PRO A 479 8.56 5.80 17.75
CA PRO A 479 8.61 5.82 19.21
C PRO A 479 7.42 5.12 19.87
N SER A 480 6.28 5.04 19.18
CA SER A 480 5.09 4.29 19.62
C SER A 480 4.38 3.69 18.40
N LYS A 481 3.66 2.58 18.62
CA LYS A 481 2.81 1.96 17.59
C LYS A 481 1.64 2.86 17.20
N GLU A 482 1.19 3.76 18.07
CA GLU A 482 0.08 4.69 17.83
C GLU A 482 0.42 5.77 16.80
N VAL A 483 1.69 6.18 16.73
CA VAL A 483 2.16 7.20 15.78
C VAL A 483 2.67 6.62 14.46
N LEU A 484 2.72 5.30 14.34
CA LEU A 484 3.25 4.59 13.17
C LEU A 484 2.45 4.92 11.90
N GLY A 485 1.14 5.11 12.01
CA GLY A 485 0.29 5.54 10.88
C GLY A 485 0.69 6.94 10.37
N THR A 486 0.92 7.89 11.27
CA THR A 486 1.37 9.25 10.93
C THR A 486 2.75 9.24 10.29
N ILE A 487 3.68 8.47 10.85
CA ILE A 487 5.04 8.32 10.31
C ILE A 487 4.99 7.72 8.91
N ASN A 488 4.23 6.64 8.70
CA ASN A 488 4.05 6.02 7.39
C ASN A 488 3.38 6.96 6.39
N GLY A 489 2.37 7.74 6.80
CA GLY A 489 1.71 8.73 5.95
C GLY A 489 2.66 9.82 5.46
N ILE A 490 3.51 10.35 6.34
CA ILE A 490 4.53 11.34 5.98
C ILE A 490 5.60 10.70 5.10
N ALA A 491 6.08 9.51 5.45
CA ALA A 491 7.07 8.79 4.67
C ALA A 491 6.56 8.50 3.24
N ALA A 492 5.31 8.06 3.10
CA ALA A 492 4.65 7.85 1.82
C ALA A 492 4.48 9.16 1.02
N SER A 493 4.16 10.26 1.69
CA SER A 493 4.06 11.59 1.06
C SER A 493 5.42 12.05 0.53
N THR A 494 6.47 11.98 1.35
CA THR A 494 7.86 12.27 0.93
C THR A 494 8.28 11.38 -0.24
N ALA A 495 8.00 10.08 -0.17
CA ALA A 495 8.26 9.15 -1.26
C ALA A 495 7.52 9.53 -2.55
N SER A 496 6.27 9.99 -2.46
CA SER A 496 5.48 10.42 -3.62
C SER A 496 6.05 11.69 -4.27
N LEU A 497 6.46 12.67 -3.46
CA LEU A 497 7.14 13.88 -3.94
C LEU A 497 8.47 13.53 -4.65
N CYS A 498 9.28 12.66 -4.04
CA CYS A 498 10.53 12.20 -4.64
C CYS A 498 10.31 11.40 -5.94
N ARG A 499 9.25 10.57 -6.01
CA ARG A 499 8.81 9.91 -7.26
C ARG A 499 8.42 10.91 -8.34
N ALA A 500 7.86 12.07 -7.99
CA ALA A 500 7.53 13.12 -8.95
C ALA A 500 8.76 13.90 -9.46
N LEU A 501 9.79 14.04 -8.64
CA LEU A 501 11.01 14.75 -9.02
C LEU A 501 11.91 13.92 -9.94
N GLY A 502 12.00 12.60 -9.69
CA GLY A 502 12.90 11.69 -10.42
C GLY A 502 12.80 11.78 -11.94
N PRO A 503 11.66 11.43 -12.55
CA PRO A 503 11.46 11.43 -14.00
C PRO A 503 11.69 12.80 -14.67
N THR A 504 11.29 13.90 -14.01
CA THR A 504 11.46 15.25 -14.58
C THR A 504 12.93 15.66 -14.60
N ILE A 505 13.65 15.46 -13.49
CA ILE A 505 15.07 15.81 -13.36
C ILE A 505 15.91 14.92 -14.28
N SER A 506 15.67 13.61 -14.25
CA SER A 506 16.41 12.66 -15.08
C SER A 506 16.14 12.86 -16.57
N GLY A 507 14.89 13.15 -16.96
CA GLY A 507 14.53 13.48 -18.34
C GLY A 507 15.22 14.75 -18.84
N LEU A 508 15.29 15.80 -18.02
CA LEU A 508 16.02 17.05 -18.31
C LEU A 508 17.52 16.81 -18.48
N LEU A 509 18.15 16.12 -17.52
CA LEU A 509 19.57 15.82 -17.57
C LEU A 509 19.92 14.89 -18.73
N PHE A 510 19.02 13.98 -19.09
CA PHE A 510 19.23 13.10 -20.24
C PHE A 510 19.19 13.91 -21.53
N SER A 511 18.21 14.80 -21.69
CA SER A 511 18.13 15.73 -22.83
C SER A 511 19.37 16.62 -22.94
N LEU A 512 19.84 17.19 -21.83
CA LEU A 512 21.07 18.00 -21.79
C LEU A 512 22.29 17.14 -22.16
N GLY A 513 22.35 15.91 -21.66
CA GLY A 513 23.38 14.94 -22.00
C GLY A 513 23.42 14.65 -23.50
N LEU A 514 22.28 14.46 -24.13
CA LEU A 514 22.19 14.22 -25.57
C LEU A 514 22.65 15.43 -26.40
N GLN A 515 22.26 16.65 -26.02
CA GLN A 515 22.66 17.87 -26.72
C GLN A 515 24.17 18.17 -26.59
N THR A 516 24.75 17.89 -25.42
CA THR A 516 26.16 18.19 -25.12
C THR A 516 27.13 17.06 -25.48
N GLY A 517 26.61 15.87 -25.83
CA GLY A 517 27.42 14.69 -26.15
C GLY A 517 27.71 13.77 -24.95
N TYR A 518 27.16 14.06 -23.77
CA TYR A 518 27.32 13.31 -22.53
C TYR A 518 26.06 12.49 -22.20
N SER A 519 25.75 11.43 -22.98
CA SER A 519 24.53 10.62 -22.77
C SER A 519 24.41 10.00 -21.37
N GLY A 520 25.55 9.83 -20.67
CA GLY A 520 25.59 9.34 -19.29
C GLY A 520 25.16 10.33 -18.21
N LEU A 521 24.93 11.62 -18.54
CA LEU A 521 24.76 12.70 -17.56
C LEU A 521 23.66 12.43 -16.52
N ALA A 522 22.48 11.99 -16.96
CA ALA A 522 21.36 11.67 -16.07
C ALA A 522 21.67 10.50 -15.13
N TRP A 523 22.41 9.50 -15.64
CA TRP A 523 22.79 8.32 -14.88
C TRP A 523 23.84 8.68 -13.83
N TRP A 524 24.89 9.42 -14.18
CA TRP A 524 25.93 9.84 -13.23
C TRP A 524 25.39 10.78 -12.15
N PHE A 525 24.50 11.72 -12.52
CA PHE A 525 23.80 12.53 -11.53
C PHE A 525 22.98 11.66 -10.56
N SER A 526 22.26 10.66 -11.08
CA SER A 526 21.53 9.71 -10.24
C SER A 526 22.48 8.90 -9.34
N GLY A 527 23.69 8.61 -9.81
CA GLY A 527 24.77 8.07 -8.99
C GLY A 527 25.17 9.00 -7.84
N LEU A 528 25.35 10.30 -8.09
CA LEU A 528 25.64 11.28 -7.04
C LEU A 528 24.52 11.34 -5.98
N VAL A 529 23.26 11.28 -6.40
CA VAL A 529 22.12 11.18 -5.47
C VAL A 529 22.18 9.88 -4.65
N ALA A 530 22.65 8.77 -5.23
CA ALA A 530 22.84 7.51 -4.51
C ALA A 530 23.93 7.60 -3.43
N ILE A 531 24.99 8.40 -3.64
CA ILE A 531 26.01 8.68 -2.62
C ILE A 531 25.39 9.44 -1.45
N VAL A 532 24.53 10.43 -1.71
CA VAL A 532 23.78 11.14 -0.66
C VAL A 532 22.88 10.16 0.10
N GLY A 533 22.20 9.26 -0.59
CA GLY A 533 21.42 8.19 0.02
C GLY A 533 22.25 7.25 0.91
N ALA A 534 23.44 6.86 0.45
CA ALA A 534 24.38 6.04 1.21
C ALA A 534 24.86 6.76 2.48
N TYR A 535 25.18 8.05 2.38
CA TYR A 535 25.53 8.88 3.52
C TYR A 535 24.39 8.96 4.54
N LEU A 536 23.15 9.24 4.09
CA LEU A 536 22.00 9.27 4.99
C LEU A 536 21.73 7.91 5.64
N SER A 537 21.91 6.82 4.90
CA SER A 537 21.81 5.47 5.44
C SER A 537 22.87 5.17 6.52
N SER A 538 24.05 5.77 6.44
CA SER A 538 25.09 5.64 7.47
C SER A 538 24.69 6.28 8.81
N GLN A 539 23.84 7.30 8.76
CA GLN A 539 23.35 8.04 9.93
C GLN A 539 22.16 7.36 10.64
N ILE A 540 21.57 6.32 10.02
CA ILE A 540 20.50 5.54 10.64
C ILE A 540 21.13 4.62 11.68
N SER A 541 20.71 4.77 12.94
CA SER A 541 20.98 3.84 14.04
C SER A 541 19.77 2.92 14.21
N GLU A 542 19.97 1.60 14.24
CA GLU A 542 18.95 0.70 14.78
C GLU A 542 18.77 1.06 16.26
N GLY A 543 17.55 1.43 16.65
CA GLY A 543 17.20 1.48 18.07
C GLY A 543 17.53 0.14 18.70
N GLY A 544 18.11 0.15 19.91
CA GLY A 544 18.46 -1.09 20.61
C GLY A 544 17.29 -2.08 20.67
N PRO A 545 17.56 -3.37 20.90
CA PRO A 545 16.53 -4.40 20.92
C PRO A 545 15.37 -3.92 21.79
N ARG A 546 14.15 -3.96 21.23
CA ARG A 546 12.92 -3.71 21.98
C ARG A 546 13.08 -4.46 23.30
N ILE A 547 12.99 -3.75 24.42
CA ILE A 547 12.64 -4.40 25.68
C ILE A 547 11.29 -5.02 25.35
N ILE A 548 11.32 -6.33 25.15
CA ILE A 548 10.13 -7.16 25.07
C ILE A 548 9.42 -6.83 26.38
N GLU A 549 8.32 -6.09 26.31
CA GLU A 549 7.48 -5.87 27.49
C GLU A 549 7.18 -7.25 28.06
N ALA A 550 7.25 -7.40 29.39
CA ALA A 550 7.19 -8.71 30.02
C ALA A 550 5.96 -9.55 29.60
N GLU A 551 4.91 -8.93 29.07
CA GLU A 551 3.76 -9.60 28.43
C GLU A 551 4.12 -10.45 27.20
N ASP A 552 5.03 -9.99 26.34
CA ASP A 552 5.43 -10.70 25.12
C ASP A 552 6.30 -11.95 25.45
N VAL A 553 7.06 -11.93 26.56
CA VAL A 553 7.87 -13.09 27.01
C VAL A 553 6.99 -14.19 27.61
N VAL A 554 5.93 -13.84 28.35
CA VAL A 554 4.99 -14.83 28.89
C VAL A 554 4.26 -15.56 27.76
N SER A 555 3.97 -14.88 26.65
CA SER A 555 3.32 -15.51 25.49
C SER A 555 4.20 -16.54 24.75
N LEU A 556 5.52 -16.41 24.83
CA LEU A 556 6.49 -17.28 24.15
C LEU A 556 6.94 -18.47 25.02
N LEU A 557 6.73 -18.41 26.34
CA LEU A 557 7.09 -19.48 27.28
C LEU A 557 5.95 -20.47 27.55
N ASP A 558 4.73 -20.18 27.08
CA ASP A 558 3.55 -21.03 27.26
C ASP A 558 3.28 -22.00 26.09
N GLU A 559 4.22 -22.16 25.13
CA GLU A 559 4.17 -23.26 24.17
C GLU A 559 4.68 -24.56 24.82
N PRO A 560 3.85 -25.60 25.02
CA PRO A 560 4.35 -26.90 25.44
C PRO A 560 5.05 -27.56 24.24
N LEU A 561 6.37 -27.70 24.35
CA LEU A 561 7.18 -28.65 23.61
C LEU A 561 6.56 -30.06 23.73
N LEU A 562 5.91 -30.53 22.67
CA LEU A 562 5.64 -31.95 22.48
C LEU A 562 6.74 -32.51 21.57
N ASN A 563 7.75 -33.11 22.21
CA ASN A 563 8.65 -34.06 21.57
C ASN A 563 7.95 -35.41 21.38
N ASP A 564 8.37 -36.05 20.30
CA ASP A 564 8.25 -37.44 19.89
C ASP A 564 8.09 -38.47 21.03
N ASP A 565 7.15 -39.41 20.85
CA ASP A 565 7.41 -40.87 20.86
C ASP A 565 6.12 -41.69 20.59
N GLU A 566 6.33 -42.86 19.95
CA GLU A 566 5.44 -44.04 19.82
C GLU A 566 4.25 -44.00 18.82
N HIS A 567 4.40 -44.64 17.65
CA HIS A 567 3.98 -46.05 17.48
C HIS A 567 4.26 -46.62 16.08
N GLU A 568 5.01 -47.74 16.08
CA GLU A 568 4.95 -48.84 15.12
C GLU A 568 3.52 -49.44 15.00
N ASP A 569 3.30 -50.12 13.87
CA ASP A 569 2.28 -51.13 13.55
C ASP A 569 0.83 -50.69 13.25
N ALA A 570 0.41 -50.80 11.98
CA ALA A 570 -0.34 -51.98 11.50
C ALA A 570 -0.98 -51.78 10.09
N VAL A 571 -0.72 -52.78 9.24
CA VAL A 571 -1.35 -53.19 7.94
C VAL A 571 -0.96 -52.46 6.66
#